data_AF-A0A954PNN8-F1
#
_entry.id   AF-A0A954PNN8-F1
#
_cell.length_a   1.000
_cell.length_b   1.000
_cell.length_c   1.000
_cell.angle_alpha   90.00
_cell.angle_beta   90.00
_cell.angle_gamma   90.00
#
_symmetry.space_group_name_H-M   'P 1'
#
loop_
_entity.id
_entity.type
_entity.pdbx_description
1 polymer ?
#
loop_
_entity_poly.entity_id
_entity_poly.type
_entity_poly.pdbx_seq_one_letter_code
_entity_poly.pdbx_strand_id
1 'polypeptide(L)'
;MTHRNPSNRRTFVKQSASVAAASACLPRVITAAEPAVQTPESLVKVLYDSLKPEQRSKMCYAWDHVDPKRGLLRTRVANNWMINDQEINSDFYTADQKHLIRQVFEGIVHPQWHENFDKQLEDDCGGFGEEQSIAIFGQPGEGKFEFVITGRHMTLRCDGDSAENVAFGGPIFYGHAPGGDEEADHFGNVFWQQALEANKVYQMLDGKQRKAAEVPTTPSEEKVAFQGKDGRFSGIKLTDLSSDQRE
;
A
#
# COMPACT_ATOMS: atom_id res chain seq x y z
N MET A 1 -5.82 11.46 33.44
CA MET A 1 -4.69 11.23 32.52
C MET A 1 -4.49 9.74 32.38
N THR A 2 -5.03 9.16 31.32
CA THR A 2 -4.79 7.78 30.89
C THR A 2 -4.78 7.81 29.37
N HIS A 3 -3.59 7.84 28.78
CA HIS A 3 -3.42 7.80 27.33
C HIS A 3 -3.85 6.42 26.83
N ARG A 4 -4.89 6.38 25.99
CA ARG A 4 -5.21 5.24 25.12
C ARG A 4 -4.09 5.16 24.08
N ASN A 5 -3.28 4.10 24.13
CA ASN A 5 -2.30 3.79 23.11
C ASN A 5 -3.01 3.55 21.76
N PRO A 6 -2.51 4.09 20.63
CA PRO A 6 -3.02 3.75 19.32
C PRO A 6 -2.74 2.27 19.03
N SER A 7 -3.78 1.54 18.66
CA SER A 7 -3.72 0.13 18.29
C SER A 7 -2.76 -0.07 17.12
N ASN A 8 -1.55 -0.53 17.42
CA ASN A 8 -0.55 -0.92 16.44
C ASN A 8 -1.00 -2.26 15.81
N ARG A 9 -0.83 -2.43 14.48
CA ARG A 9 -1.20 -3.66 13.73
C ARG A 9 -0.62 -4.95 14.34
N ARG A 10 0.41 -4.80 15.19
CA ARG A 10 1.08 -5.84 15.99
C ARG A 10 0.22 -6.55 17.04
N THR A 11 -0.90 -5.99 17.50
CA THR A 11 -1.70 -6.62 18.57
C THR A 11 -2.73 -7.60 18.05
N PHE A 12 -3.22 -7.43 16.82
CA PHE A 12 -4.27 -8.27 16.24
C PHE A 12 -3.79 -9.71 15.94
N VAL A 13 -2.51 -9.88 15.60
CA VAL A 13 -1.94 -11.20 15.26
C VAL A 13 -1.54 -12.03 16.51
N LYS A 14 -1.46 -11.41 17.70
CA LYS A 14 -1.00 -12.11 18.92
C LYS A 14 -2.09 -12.87 19.70
N GLN A 15 -3.36 -12.87 19.27
CA GLN A 15 -4.47 -13.45 20.04
C GLN A 15 -4.95 -14.85 19.61
N SER A 16 -4.16 -15.58 18.81
CA SER A 16 -4.57 -16.90 18.30
C SER A 16 -3.66 -18.06 18.72
N ALA A 17 -3.05 -18.02 19.90
CA ALA A 17 -2.33 -19.18 20.44
C ALA A 17 -2.48 -19.27 21.96
N SER A 18 -3.57 -19.91 22.40
CA SER A 18 -3.74 -20.31 23.80
C SER A 18 -4.52 -21.61 23.87
N VAL A 19 -3.80 -22.74 23.75
CA VAL A 19 -4.30 -24.04 24.20
C VAL A 19 -3.24 -24.63 25.13
N ALA A 20 -3.66 -24.88 26.37
CA ALA A 20 -2.87 -25.46 27.45
C ALA A 20 -2.73 -26.99 27.27
N ALA A 21 -1.59 -27.56 27.70
CA ALA A 21 -1.49 -28.97 28.05
C ALA A 21 -0.43 -29.19 29.14
N ALA A 22 -0.82 -30.00 30.13
CA ALA A 22 -0.10 -30.31 31.35
C ALA A 22 1.07 -31.31 31.15
N SER A 23 1.98 -31.32 32.12
CA SER A 23 3.24 -32.08 32.19
C SER A 23 3.12 -33.61 32.14
N ALA A 24 4.00 -34.28 31.36
CA ALA A 24 4.68 -35.53 31.72
C ALA A 24 5.84 -35.87 30.73
N CYS A 25 7.03 -36.16 31.29
CA CYS A 25 8.23 -36.89 30.80
C CYS A 25 8.55 -37.10 29.29
N LEU A 26 9.69 -36.53 28.85
CA LEU A 26 10.68 -36.86 27.77
C LEU A 26 10.26 -37.70 26.53
N PRO A 27 10.69 -37.33 25.28
CA PRO A 27 12.10 -37.13 24.90
C PRO A 27 12.38 -35.86 24.05
N ARG A 28 13.67 -35.57 23.78
CA ARG A 28 14.14 -34.49 22.88
C ARG A 28 13.52 -34.66 21.49
N VAL A 29 12.42 -33.95 21.24
CA VAL A 29 11.91 -33.70 19.90
C VAL A 29 12.74 -32.57 19.31
N ILE A 30 13.44 -32.83 18.21
CA ILE A 30 13.94 -31.77 17.34
C ILE A 30 12.69 -31.04 16.87
N THR A 31 12.43 -29.86 17.43
CA THR A 31 11.38 -28.99 16.93
C THR A 31 11.74 -28.67 15.49
N ALA A 32 11.03 -29.28 14.54
CA ALA A 32 10.97 -28.75 13.19
C ALA A 32 10.58 -27.28 13.35
N ALA A 33 11.41 -26.37 12.81
CA ALA A 33 11.05 -24.97 12.77
C ALA A 33 9.65 -24.88 12.17
N GLU A 34 8.73 -24.18 12.85
CA GLU A 34 7.45 -23.85 12.24
C GLU A 34 7.73 -23.27 10.85
N PRO A 35 7.03 -23.72 9.79
CA PRO A 35 7.25 -23.17 8.47
C PRO A 35 7.11 -21.66 8.60
N ALA A 36 8.18 -20.93 8.26
CA ALA A 36 8.18 -19.48 8.34
C ALA A 36 6.98 -19.00 7.54
N VAL A 37 6.07 -18.28 8.21
CA VAL A 37 4.93 -17.65 7.52
C VAL A 37 5.52 -16.79 6.41
N GLN A 38 5.19 -17.10 5.16
CA GLN A 38 5.68 -16.33 4.03
C GLN A 38 5.01 -14.97 4.08
N THR A 39 5.76 -13.98 4.57
CA THR A 39 5.32 -12.59 4.54
C THR A 39 5.68 -11.99 3.18
N PRO A 40 4.98 -10.93 2.74
CA PRO A 40 5.33 -10.20 1.52
C PRO A 40 6.81 -9.82 1.47
N GLU A 41 7.38 -9.41 2.60
CA GLU A 41 8.78 -9.02 2.74
C GLU A 41 9.73 -10.19 2.46
N SER A 42 9.42 -11.36 3.01
CA SER A 42 10.21 -12.56 2.77
C SER A 42 10.17 -12.97 1.30
N LEU A 43 9.03 -12.80 0.63
CA LEU A 43 8.86 -13.07 -0.79
C LEU A 43 9.60 -12.06 -1.67
N VAL A 44 9.65 -10.78 -1.29
CA VAL A 44 10.48 -9.77 -1.98
C VAL A 44 11.95 -10.17 -1.94
N LYS A 45 12.44 -10.72 -0.81
CA LYS A 45 13.80 -11.25 -0.73
C LYS A 45 14.02 -12.44 -1.67
N VAL A 46 13.09 -13.40 -1.70
CA VAL A 46 13.18 -14.55 -2.62
C VAL A 46 13.19 -14.09 -4.08
N LEU A 47 12.32 -13.14 -4.44
CA LEU A 47 12.30 -12.52 -5.76
C LEU A 47 13.66 -11.88 -6.06
N TYR A 48 14.15 -11.01 -5.17
CA TYR A 48 15.44 -10.32 -5.32
C TYR A 48 16.59 -11.30 -5.56
N ASP A 49 16.71 -12.34 -4.73
CA ASP A 49 17.77 -13.35 -4.84
C ASP A 49 17.69 -14.17 -6.14
N SER A 50 16.50 -14.31 -6.73
CA SER A 50 16.30 -14.99 -8.01
C SER A 50 16.71 -14.16 -9.24
N LEU A 51 16.86 -12.83 -9.10
CA LEU A 51 17.10 -11.94 -10.24
C LEU A 51 18.51 -12.11 -10.81
N LYS A 52 18.58 -12.21 -12.14
CA LYS A 52 19.83 -12.18 -12.92
C LYS A 52 20.49 -10.79 -12.86
N PRO A 53 21.81 -10.67 -13.07
CA PRO A 53 22.49 -9.37 -13.10
C PRO A 53 21.86 -8.36 -14.07
N GLU A 54 21.44 -8.83 -15.25
CA GLU A 54 20.75 -8.01 -16.24
C GLU A 54 19.43 -7.45 -15.71
N GLN A 55 18.64 -8.27 -15.01
CA GLN A 55 17.38 -7.84 -14.42
C GLN A 55 17.61 -6.81 -13.32
N ARG A 56 18.53 -7.12 -12.40
CA ARG A 56 18.93 -6.22 -11.30
C ARG A 56 19.32 -4.84 -11.82
N SER A 57 20.04 -4.77 -12.93
CA SER A 57 20.46 -3.49 -13.52
C SER A 57 19.32 -2.59 -14.00
N LYS A 58 18.13 -3.14 -14.23
CA LYS A 58 16.95 -2.41 -14.75
C LYS A 58 15.94 -2.02 -13.67
N MET A 59 15.93 -2.72 -12.54
CA MET A 59 14.87 -2.56 -11.53
C MET A 59 15.34 -2.52 -10.09
N CYS A 60 16.61 -2.85 -9.80
CA CYS A 60 17.15 -2.71 -8.47
C CYS A 60 17.90 -1.38 -8.36
N TYR A 61 17.53 -0.57 -7.37
CA TYR A 61 18.07 0.75 -7.14
C TYR A 61 18.66 0.86 -5.73
N ALA A 62 19.59 1.79 -5.55
CA ALA A 62 19.99 2.22 -4.21
C ALA A 62 18.77 2.81 -3.47
N TRP A 63 18.75 2.68 -2.14
CA TRP A 63 17.65 3.19 -1.29
C TRP A 63 17.29 4.66 -1.58
N ASP A 64 18.29 5.52 -1.73
CA ASP A 64 18.11 6.96 -2.00
C ASP A 64 18.31 7.31 -3.48
N HIS A 65 17.95 6.41 -4.40
CA HIS A 65 18.05 6.68 -5.83
C HIS A 65 17.18 7.87 -6.24
N VAL A 66 17.83 8.88 -6.83
CA VAL A 66 17.19 10.07 -7.39
C VAL A 66 17.20 9.96 -8.91
N ASP A 67 16.01 9.84 -9.49
CA ASP A 67 15.81 9.93 -10.93
C ASP A 67 15.90 11.41 -11.37
N PRO A 68 16.62 11.73 -12.45
CA PRO A 68 16.81 13.12 -12.89
C PRO A 68 15.52 13.89 -13.22
N LYS A 69 14.43 13.19 -13.56
CA LYS A 69 13.14 13.78 -13.95
C LYS A 69 12.07 13.59 -12.87
N ARG A 70 12.14 12.50 -12.12
CA ARG A 70 11.09 12.04 -11.20
C ARG A 70 11.44 12.25 -9.72
N GLY A 71 12.66 12.71 -9.42
CA GLY A 71 13.11 12.98 -8.06
C GLY A 71 13.42 11.69 -7.29
N LEU A 72 13.21 11.71 -5.96
CA LEU A 72 13.41 10.52 -5.12
C LEU A 72 12.42 9.42 -5.53
N LEU A 73 12.91 8.45 -6.33
CA LEU A 73 12.05 7.62 -7.16
C LEU A 73 11.15 6.71 -6.32
N ARG A 74 11.66 6.18 -5.20
CA ARG A 74 10.87 5.38 -4.26
C ARG A 74 9.70 6.13 -3.61
N THR A 75 9.64 7.45 -3.68
CA THR A 75 8.50 8.22 -3.13
C THR A 75 7.51 8.68 -4.19
N ARG A 76 7.80 8.43 -5.47
CA ARG A 76 6.98 8.87 -6.58
C ARG A 76 5.67 8.09 -6.64
N VAL A 77 4.59 8.79 -6.98
CA VAL A 77 3.27 8.24 -7.28
C VAL A 77 2.63 9.03 -8.41
N ALA A 78 2.01 8.39 -9.39
CA ALA A 78 1.26 9.03 -10.47
C ALA A 78 0.09 8.14 -10.90
N ASN A 79 -0.90 8.73 -11.56
CA ASN A 79 -2.12 8.01 -11.92
C ASN A 79 -1.96 7.03 -13.08
N ASN A 80 -1.01 7.28 -13.98
CA ASN A 80 -0.65 6.38 -15.06
C ASN A 80 0.86 6.44 -15.30
N TRP A 81 1.59 5.49 -14.72
CA TRP A 81 3.03 5.43 -14.88
C TRP A 81 3.60 4.05 -14.65
N MET A 82 4.70 3.78 -15.34
CA MET A 82 5.58 2.66 -15.08
C MET A 82 6.92 3.17 -14.55
N ILE A 83 7.42 2.54 -13.50
CA ILE A 83 8.67 2.92 -12.86
C ILE A 83 9.88 2.66 -13.77
N ASN A 84 9.82 1.59 -14.57
CA ASN A 84 10.76 1.25 -15.63
C ASN A 84 10.00 0.67 -16.84
N ASP A 85 10.73 0.24 -17.87
CA ASP A 85 10.18 -0.29 -19.13
C ASP A 85 10.00 -1.82 -19.13
N GLN A 86 10.17 -2.49 -17.99
CA GLN A 86 10.14 -3.95 -17.87
C GLN A 86 8.78 -4.41 -17.32
N GLU A 87 7.84 -4.63 -18.24
CA GLU A 87 6.50 -5.10 -17.94
C GLU A 87 6.51 -6.52 -17.34
N ILE A 88 5.69 -6.76 -16.32
CA ILE A 88 5.64 -8.03 -15.57
C ILE A 88 5.35 -9.21 -16.50
N ASN A 89 4.41 -9.08 -17.44
CA ASN A 89 4.04 -10.19 -18.32
C ASN A 89 4.95 -10.38 -19.56
N SER A 90 5.94 -9.51 -19.76
CA SER A 90 6.96 -9.68 -20.81
C SER A 90 7.89 -10.89 -20.58
N ASP A 91 8.78 -11.16 -21.55
CA ASP A 91 9.82 -12.19 -21.46
C ASP A 91 10.96 -11.83 -20.49
N PHE A 92 10.94 -10.64 -19.90
CA PHE A 92 11.96 -10.20 -18.96
C PHE A 92 11.98 -11.02 -17.67
N TYR A 93 10.82 -11.54 -17.22
CA TYR A 93 10.69 -12.34 -16.00
C TYR A 93 10.43 -13.82 -16.29
N THR A 94 10.98 -14.69 -15.44
CA THR A 94 10.61 -16.11 -15.45
C THR A 94 9.21 -16.32 -14.87
N ALA A 95 8.60 -17.48 -15.14
CA ALA A 95 7.30 -17.84 -14.54
C ALA A 95 7.32 -17.78 -13.00
N ASP A 96 8.40 -18.27 -12.38
CA ASP A 96 8.56 -18.24 -10.92
C ASP A 96 8.65 -16.79 -10.40
N GLN A 97 9.33 -15.90 -11.11
CA GLN A 97 9.41 -14.48 -10.74
C GLN A 97 8.06 -13.78 -10.86
N LYS A 98 7.30 -14.03 -11.94
CA LYS A 98 5.93 -13.52 -12.09
C LYS A 98 5.03 -14.00 -10.96
N HIS A 99 5.15 -15.27 -10.57
CA HIS A 99 4.41 -15.84 -9.46
C HIS A 99 4.79 -15.21 -8.11
N LEU A 100 6.07 -14.96 -7.85
CA LEU A 100 6.52 -14.25 -6.64
C LEU A 100 5.99 -12.82 -6.60
N ILE A 101 6.01 -12.10 -7.73
CA ILE A 101 5.44 -10.75 -7.84
C ILE A 101 3.95 -10.76 -7.48
N ARG A 102 3.19 -11.74 -7.99
CA ARG A 102 1.78 -11.93 -7.64
C ARG A 102 1.58 -12.18 -6.15
N GLN A 103 2.37 -13.07 -5.55
CA GLN A 103 2.24 -13.37 -4.12
C GLN A 103 2.61 -12.18 -3.22
N VAL A 104 3.60 -11.35 -3.61
CA VAL A 104 3.91 -10.11 -2.90
C VAL A 104 2.71 -9.16 -2.95
N PHE A 105 2.11 -8.99 -4.13
CA PHE A 105 0.91 -8.17 -4.31
C PHE A 105 -0.26 -8.67 -3.45
N GLU A 106 -0.59 -9.96 -3.52
CA GLU A 106 -1.66 -10.55 -2.73
C GLU A 106 -1.38 -10.46 -1.23
N GLY A 107 -0.12 -10.53 -0.82
CA GLY A 107 0.24 -10.45 0.58
C GLY A 107 0.18 -9.03 1.17
N ILE A 108 0.29 -7.97 0.35
CA ILE A 108 0.10 -6.57 0.81
C ILE A 108 -1.36 -6.09 0.70
N VAL A 109 -2.19 -6.79 -0.07
CA VAL A 109 -3.62 -6.50 -0.21
C VAL A 109 -4.42 -7.45 0.69
N HIS A 110 -5.39 -6.93 1.43
CA HIS A 110 -6.25 -7.79 2.25
C HIS A 110 -7.05 -8.76 1.35
N PRO A 111 -7.14 -10.07 1.65
CA PRO A 111 -7.70 -11.08 0.74
C PRO A 111 -9.06 -10.76 0.14
N GLN A 112 -9.97 -10.18 0.94
CA GLN A 112 -11.30 -9.77 0.46
C GLN A 112 -11.31 -8.74 -0.68
N TRP A 113 -10.17 -8.09 -0.96
CA TRP A 113 -10.02 -7.08 -2.01
C TRP A 113 -9.29 -7.61 -3.25
N HIS A 114 -8.78 -8.86 -3.23
CA HIS A 114 -8.03 -9.41 -4.37
C HIS A 114 -8.87 -9.40 -5.65
N GLU A 115 -10.11 -9.88 -5.60
CA GLU A 115 -11.02 -9.88 -6.75
C GLU A 115 -11.34 -8.47 -7.25
N ASN A 116 -11.47 -7.49 -6.35
CA ASN A 116 -11.69 -6.09 -6.72
C ASN A 116 -10.50 -5.53 -7.49
N PHE A 117 -9.28 -5.76 -7.02
CA PHE A 117 -8.09 -5.33 -7.74
C PHE A 117 -7.93 -6.08 -9.07
N ASP A 118 -8.20 -7.39 -9.11
CA ASP A 118 -8.12 -8.16 -10.35
C ASP A 118 -9.11 -7.63 -11.39
N LYS A 119 -10.34 -7.30 -10.98
CA LYS A 119 -11.33 -6.65 -11.84
C LYS A 119 -10.85 -5.27 -12.30
N GLN A 120 -10.27 -4.49 -11.40
CA GLN A 120 -9.73 -3.17 -11.73
C GLN A 120 -8.63 -3.25 -12.79
N LEU A 121 -7.69 -4.17 -12.63
CA LEU A 121 -6.59 -4.36 -13.57
C LEU A 121 -7.05 -4.93 -14.90
N GLU A 122 -8.04 -5.82 -14.90
CA GLU A 122 -8.68 -6.29 -16.13
C GLU A 122 -9.26 -5.13 -16.93
N ASP A 123 -10.03 -4.25 -16.28
CA ASP A 123 -10.69 -3.13 -16.95
C ASP A 123 -9.71 -2.02 -17.38
N ASP A 124 -8.73 -1.70 -16.53
CA ASP A 124 -7.79 -0.61 -16.79
C ASP A 124 -6.70 -0.97 -17.81
N CYS A 125 -6.16 -2.19 -17.74
CA CYS A 125 -4.96 -2.58 -18.48
C CYS A 125 -4.97 -4.01 -19.04
N GLY A 126 -6.07 -4.76 -18.95
CA GLY A 126 -6.17 -6.12 -19.51
C GLY A 126 -5.63 -7.23 -18.60
N GLY A 127 -5.45 -6.93 -17.31
CA GLY A 127 -5.18 -7.93 -16.28
C GLY A 127 -3.92 -7.66 -15.46
N PHE A 128 -3.71 -8.51 -14.44
CA PHE A 128 -2.52 -8.40 -13.60
C PHE A 128 -1.25 -8.68 -14.42
N GLY A 129 -0.30 -7.75 -14.32
CA GLY A 129 1.00 -7.82 -14.96
C GLY A 129 1.08 -7.14 -16.34
N GLU A 130 -0.06 -6.74 -16.91
CA GLU A 130 -0.14 -5.94 -18.14
C GLU A 130 0.02 -4.44 -17.81
N GLU A 131 0.81 -3.70 -18.58
CA GLU A 131 1.15 -2.28 -18.32
C GLU A 131 1.61 -1.99 -16.88
N GLN A 132 2.22 -2.99 -16.23
CA GLN A 132 2.71 -2.92 -14.86
C GLN A 132 4.19 -3.23 -14.78
N SER A 133 4.91 -2.49 -13.94
CA SER A 133 6.33 -2.74 -13.66
C SER A 133 6.63 -2.64 -12.17
N ILE A 134 7.67 -3.35 -11.75
CA ILE A 134 8.14 -3.36 -10.36
C ILE A 134 9.55 -2.79 -10.24
N ALA A 135 9.89 -2.29 -9.06
CA ALA A 135 11.26 -1.96 -8.68
C ALA A 135 11.53 -2.39 -7.24
N ILE A 136 12.81 -2.61 -6.93
CA ILE A 136 13.28 -2.90 -5.58
C ILE A 136 14.36 -1.87 -5.22
N PHE A 137 14.12 -1.10 -4.16
CA PHE A 137 15.08 -0.15 -3.59
C PHE A 137 15.77 -0.78 -2.39
N GLY A 138 17.09 -0.59 -2.28
CA GLY A 138 17.88 -1.18 -1.19
C GLY A 138 18.08 -2.69 -1.35
N GLN A 139 18.38 -3.37 -0.25
CA GLN A 139 18.72 -4.79 -0.23
C GLN A 139 17.82 -5.54 0.76
N PRO A 140 16.83 -6.31 0.26
CA PRO A 140 15.94 -7.10 1.11
C PRO A 140 16.71 -8.05 2.03
N GLY A 141 16.43 -7.96 3.33
CA GLY A 141 17.07 -8.77 4.38
C GLY A 141 18.34 -8.17 5.01
N GLU A 142 18.87 -7.05 4.49
CA GLU A 142 20.10 -6.42 5.00
C GLU A 142 19.88 -4.99 5.52
N GLY A 143 18.63 -4.54 5.64
CA GLY A 143 18.29 -3.22 6.17
C GLY A 143 17.04 -2.66 5.51
N LYS A 144 17.09 -1.37 5.16
CA LYS A 144 15.99 -0.67 4.48
C LYS A 144 15.84 -1.22 3.07
N PHE A 145 14.63 -1.62 2.73
CA PHE A 145 14.27 -1.96 1.37
C PHE A 145 12.82 -1.59 1.08
N GLU A 146 12.50 -1.44 -0.19
CA GLU A 146 11.13 -1.22 -0.64
C GLU A 146 10.93 -1.90 -1.98
N PHE A 147 9.92 -2.75 -2.07
CA PHE A 147 9.34 -3.17 -3.32
C PHE A 147 8.21 -2.22 -3.68
N VAL A 148 8.14 -1.81 -4.94
CA VAL A 148 7.02 -1.03 -5.48
C VAL A 148 6.52 -1.67 -6.76
N ILE A 149 5.20 -1.75 -6.91
CA ILE A 149 4.52 -2.08 -8.17
C ILE A 149 3.78 -0.84 -8.66
N THR A 150 3.92 -0.54 -9.94
CA THR A 150 3.37 0.65 -10.61
C THR A 150 2.67 0.26 -11.89
N GLY A 151 1.64 1.01 -12.28
CA GLY A 151 0.96 0.87 -13.56
C GLY A 151 -0.14 1.91 -13.71
N ARG A 152 -1.07 1.65 -14.62
CA ARG A 152 -2.31 2.43 -14.71
C ARG A 152 -3.14 2.24 -13.44
N HIS A 153 -3.55 3.35 -12.86
CA HIS A 153 -4.35 3.41 -11.65
C HIS A 153 -3.81 2.63 -10.44
N MET A 154 -2.49 2.45 -10.34
CA MET A 154 -1.90 1.71 -9.22
C MET A 154 -0.46 2.12 -8.89
N THR A 155 -0.18 2.26 -7.59
CA THR A 155 1.13 2.30 -6.96
C THR A 155 1.01 1.70 -5.56
N LEU A 156 1.52 0.48 -5.39
CA LEU A 156 1.49 -0.24 -4.10
C LEU A 156 2.91 -0.62 -3.68
N ARG A 157 3.12 -0.79 -2.37
CA ARG A 157 4.45 -0.92 -1.77
C ARG A 157 4.50 -2.01 -0.71
N CYS A 158 5.66 -2.63 -0.60
CA CYS A 158 6.05 -3.52 0.48
C CYS A 158 7.44 -3.10 0.99
N ASP A 159 7.53 -2.59 2.21
CA ASP A 159 8.78 -2.15 2.83
C ASP A 159 9.12 -2.91 4.12
N GLY A 160 8.21 -3.75 4.62
CA GLY A 160 8.40 -4.53 5.84
C GLY A 160 8.53 -3.73 7.11
N ASP A 161 7.91 -2.56 7.18
CA ASP A 161 8.13 -1.57 8.24
C ASP A 161 9.61 -1.14 8.37
N SER A 162 10.42 -1.30 7.31
CA SER A 162 11.86 -0.97 7.36
C SER A 162 12.12 0.54 7.25
N ALA A 163 11.16 1.31 6.76
CA ALA A 163 11.24 2.76 6.67
C ALA A 163 10.65 3.44 7.92
N GLU A 164 11.44 4.31 8.54
CA GLU A 164 10.99 5.05 9.72
C GLU A 164 9.92 6.09 9.36
N ASN A 165 8.87 6.17 10.20
CA ASN A 165 7.84 7.22 10.16
C ASN A 165 7.03 7.32 8.85
N VAL A 166 6.96 6.26 8.05
CA VAL A 166 6.10 6.18 6.87
C VAL A 166 5.18 4.98 6.96
N ALA A 167 3.90 5.19 6.69
CA ALA A 167 2.97 4.09 6.52
C ALA A 167 3.16 3.51 5.10
N PHE A 168 3.10 2.18 4.97
CA PHE A 168 3.15 1.48 3.68
C PHE A 168 4.44 1.74 2.86
N GLY A 169 5.57 2.10 3.49
CA GLY A 169 6.80 2.48 2.77
C GLY A 169 6.78 3.85 2.07
N GLY A 170 5.62 4.46 1.87
CA GLY A 170 5.48 5.76 1.22
C GLY A 170 4.09 6.00 0.62
N PRO A 171 3.92 7.05 -0.21
CA PRO A 171 2.65 7.32 -0.87
C PRO A 171 2.19 6.15 -1.75
N ILE A 172 0.95 5.72 -1.60
CA ILE A 172 0.29 4.72 -2.44
C ILE A 172 -0.82 5.38 -3.25
N PHE A 173 -1.21 4.75 -4.35
CA PHE A 173 -2.33 5.19 -5.19
C PHE A 173 -3.03 3.98 -5.75
N TYR A 174 -4.36 4.00 -5.75
CA TYR A 174 -5.16 3.06 -6.50
C TYR A 174 -6.45 3.76 -6.93
N GLY A 175 -6.97 3.36 -8.08
CA GLY A 175 -8.21 3.87 -8.65
C GLY A 175 -8.77 2.84 -9.62
N HIS A 176 -9.97 3.09 -10.13
CA HIS A 176 -10.57 2.21 -11.11
C HIS A 176 -11.34 3.06 -12.12
N ALA A 177 -11.01 2.90 -13.41
CA ALA A 177 -11.80 3.47 -14.51
C ALA A 177 -12.47 2.33 -15.30
N PRO A 178 -13.63 1.82 -14.83
CA PRO A 178 -14.35 0.71 -15.49
C PRO A 178 -14.85 1.06 -16.91
N GLY A 179 -14.82 2.34 -17.28
CA GLY A 179 -15.21 2.87 -18.57
C GLY A 179 -14.47 4.18 -18.87
N GLY A 180 -14.75 4.78 -20.04
CA GLY A 180 -14.11 6.03 -20.46
C GLY A 180 -14.60 7.24 -19.65
N ASP A 181 -15.91 7.49 -19.69
CA ASP A 181 -16.53 8.59 -18.96
C ASP A 181 -17.16 8.06 -17.65
N GLU A 182 -16.89 8.76 -16.55
CA GLU A 182 -17.41 8.41 -15.22
C GLU A 182 -18.81 9.00 -15.01
N GLU A 183 -19.78 8.12 -14.80
CA GLU A 183 -21.16 8.50 -14.49
C GLU A 183 -21.32 8.89 -13.02
N ALA A 184 -22.38 9.64 -12.71
CA ALA A 184 -22.62 10.19 -11.37
C ALA A 184 -22.81 9.12 -10.27
N ASP A 185 -23.17 7.90 -10.63
CA ASP A 185 -23.32 6.77 -9.71
C ASP A 185 -22.07 5.89 -9.62
N HIS A 186 -21.02 6.21 -10.38
CA HIS A 186 -19.75 5.50 -10.44
C HIS A 186 -19.92 3.99 -10.70
N PHE A 187 -20.87 3.64 -11.57
CA PHE A 187 -21.19 2.25 -11.87
C PHE A 187 -19.95 1.43 -12.31
N GLY A 188 -19.78 0.25 -11.71
CA GLY A 188 -18.65 -0.64 -11.97
C GLY A 188 -17.36 -0.29 -11.22
N ASN A 189 -17.27 0.87 -10.56
CA ASN A 189 -16.08 1.22 -9.80
C ASN A 189 -16.00 0.36 -8.51
N VAL A 190 -15.01 -0.54 -8.44
CA VAL A 190 -14.82 -1.50 -7.35
C VAL A 190 -14.45 -0.85 -6.01
N PHE A 191 -14.03 0.42 -6.03
CA PHE A 191 -13.67 1.20 -4.85
C PHE A 191 -14.74 2.21 -4.45
N TRP A 192 -15.85 2.31 -5.18
CA TRP A 192 -16.88 3.33 -4.94
C TRP A 192 -17.42 3.36 -3.51
N GLN A 193 -17.55 2.18 -2.89
CA GLN A 193 -17.97 2.07 -1.49
C GLN A 193 -17.06 2.86 -0.53
N GLN A 194 -15.77 2.97 -0.80
CA GLN A 194 -14.85 3.76 0.02
C GLN A 194 -15.17 5.25 -0.03
N ALA A 195 -15.55 5.78 -1.19
CA ALA A 195 -15.99 7.16 -1.34
C ALA A 195 -17.33 7.42 -0.64
N LEU A 196 -18.26 6.45 -0.69
CA LEU A 196 -19.52 6.52 0.06
C LEU A 196 -19.29 6.53 1.58
N GLU A 197 -18.36 5.71 2.08
CA GLU A 197 -17.96 5.73 3.49
C GLU A 197 -17.29 7.06 3.87
N ALA A 198 -16.39 7.59 3.03
CA ALA A 198 -15.77 8.90 3.24
C ALA A 198 -16.81 10.02 3.29
N ASN A 199 -17.87 9.95 2.47
CA ASN A 199 -18.97 10.92 2.48
C ASN A 199 -19.72 10.98 3.83
N LYS A 200 -19.70 9.92 4.64
CA LYS A 200 -20.31 9.93 5.98
C LYS A 200 -19.64 10.95 6.92
N VAL A 201 -18.35 11.24 6.71
CA VAL A 201 -17.61 12.29 7.44
C VAL A 201 -18.24 13.67 7.25
N TYR A 202 -18.75 13.96 6.05
CA TYR A 202 -19.47 15.21 5.80
C TYR A 202 -20.91 15.16 6.35
N GLN A 203 -21.57 14.00 6.24
CA GLN A 203 -22.96 13.83 6.71
C GLN A 203 -23.09 14.02 8.23
N MET A 204 -22.08 13.63 9.01
CA MET A 204 -22.10 13.82 10.47
C MET A 204 -22.02 15.29 10.91
N LEU A 205 -21.62 16.21 10.04
CA LEU A 205 -21.50 17.63 10.36
C LEU A 205 -22.87 18.30 10.44
N ASP A 206 -23.06 19.18 11.43
CA ASP A 206 -24.25 20.02 11.52
C ASP A 206 -24.21 21.20 10.52
N GLY A 207 -25.30 21.97 10.42
CA GLY A 207 -25.39 23.09 9.48
C GLY A 207 -24.39 24.22 9.70
N LYS A 208 -23.88 24.42 10.92
CA LYS A 208 -22.82 25.41 11.21
C LYS A 208 -21.45 24.85 10.82
N GLN A 209 -21.22 23.58 11.13
CA GLN A 209 -19.98 22.88 10.83
C GLN A 209 -19.78 22.71 9.33
N ARG A 210 -20.82 22.37 8.56
CA ARG A 210 -20.74 22.28 7.09
C ARG A 210 -20.31 23.61 6.46
N LYS A 211 -20.85 24.73 6.92
CA LYS A 211 -20.42 26.07 6.46
C LYS A 211 -18.96 26.39 6.76
N ALA A 212 -18.38 25.81 7.81
CA ALA A 212 -16.96 25.95 8.12
C ALA A 212 -16.09 24.96 7.32
N ALA A 213 -16.62 23.78 7.00
CA ALA A 213 -15.93 22.73 6.26
C ALA A 213 -15.87 23.00 4.75
N GLU A 214 -16.95 23.55 4.19
CA GLU A 214 -17.06 23.89 2.77
C GLU A 214 -16.12 25.03 2.41
N VAL A 215 -15.24 24.76 1.45
CA VAL A 215 -14.30 25.76 0.92
C VAL A 215 -14.48 25.90 -0.59
N PRO A 216 -14.33 27.12 -1.13
CA PRO A 216 -14.59 27.37 -2.56
C PRO A 216 -13.58 26.67 -3.47
N THR A 217 -12.39 26.35 -2.97
CA THR A 217 -11.34 25.67 -3.73
C THR A 217 -10.48 24.85 -2.77
N THR A 218 -10.36 23.55 -3.06
CA THR A 218 -9.44 22.66 -2.36
C THR A 218 -8.03 22.79 -2.96
N PRO A 219 -6.97 22.56 -2.15
CA PRO A 219 -5.63 22.44 -2.71
C PRO A 219 -5.56 21.23 -3.65
N SER A 220 -4.78 21.36 -4.72
CA SER A 220 -4.38 20.22 -5.55
C SER A 220 -3.65 19.17 -4.68
N GLU A 221 -3.82 17.89 -4.98
CA GLU A 221 -3.32 16.77 -4.15
C GLU A 221 -1.80 16.90 -3.90
N GLU A 222 -1.03 17.28 -4.91
CA GLU A 222 0.42 17.48 -4.83
C GLU A 222 0.85 18.65 -3.93
N LYS A 223 -0.10 19.50 -3.53
CA LYS A 223 0.11 20.64 -2.62
C LYS A 223 -0.31 20.35 -1.18
N VAL A 224 -0.84 19.16 -0.89
CA VAL A 224 -1.19 18.73 0.45
C VAL A 224 0.08 18.23 1.16
N ALA A 225 0.76 19.13 1.86
CA ALA A 225 1.99 18.84 2.61
C ALA A 225 1.83 19.05 4.12
N PHE A 226 2.72 18.46 4.91
CA PHE A 226 2.84 18.79 6.33
C PHE A 226 3.26 20.25 6.49
N GLN A 227 2.41 21.07 7.10
CA GLN A 227 2.66 22.51 7.28
C GLN A 227 3.29 22.86 8.65
N GLY A 228 3.48 21.87 9.51
CA GLY A 228 4.00 22.06 10.87
C GLY A 228 3.03 22.79 11.81
N LYS A 229 3.53 23.20 12.98
CA LYS A 229 2.74 23.82 14.05
C LYS A 229 2.06 25.13 13.67
N ASP A 230 2.64 25.87 12.71
CA ASP A 230 2.15 27.18 12.25
C ASP A 230 1.35 27.06 10.93
N GLY A 231 0.99 25.83 10.55
CA GLY A 231 0.25 25.53 9.34
C GLY A 231 -1.14 26.16 9.29
N ARG A 232 -1.57 26.51 8.08
CA ARG A 232 -2.91 27.05 7.81
C ARG A 232 -3.70 26.04 6.99
N PHE A 233 -4.74 25.52 7.61
CA PHE A 233 -5.61 24.53 7.00
C PHE A 233 -6.93 25.17 6.59
N SER A 234 -7.39 24.82 5.40
CA SER A 234 -8.72 25.13 4.90
C SER A 234 -9.75 24.18 5.49
N GLY A 235 -11.00 24.63 5.65
CA GLY A 235 -12.10 23.82 6.17
C GLY A 235 -12.23 23.87 7.69
N ILE A 236 -12.97 22.91 8.24
CA ILE A 236 -13.28 22.82 9.67
C ILE A 236 -12.10 22.25 10.46
N LYS A 237 -11.84 22.79 11.65
CA LYS A 237 -10.81 22.25 12.56
C LYS A 237 -11.38 21.08 13.36
N LEU A 238 -10.53 20.10 13.68
CA LEU A 238 -10.89 19.01 14.60
C LEU A 238 -11.35 19.52 15.98
N THR A 239 -10.87 20.69 16.42
CA THR A 239 -11.29 21.33 17.68
C THR A 239 -12.73 21.83 17.67
N ASP A 240 -13.28 22.05 16.48
CA ASP A 240 -14.64 22.59 16.28
C ASP A 240 -15.68 21.47 16.06
N LEU A 241 -15.22 20.21 16.07
CA LEU A 241 -16.07 19.02 16.13
C LEU A 241 -16.55 18.77 17.56
N SER A 242 -17.68 18.08 17.72
CA SER A 242 -18.12 17.59 19.03
C SER A 242 -17.22 16.43 19.52
N SER A 243 -17.40 15.99 20.76
CA SER A 243 -16.60 14.87 21.30
C SER A 243 -16.87 13.57 20.56
N ASP A 244 -18.12 13.29 20.24
CA ASP A 244 -18.56 12.09 19.52
C ASP A 244 -18.12 12.09 18.05
N GLN A 245 -18.03 13.25 17.38
CA GLN A 245 -17.54 13.36 16.01
C GLN A 245 -16.02 13.14 15.87
N ARG A 246 -15.26 13.16 16.98
CA ARG A 246 -13.80 12.95 16.98
C ARG A 246 -13.39 11.50 17.25
N GLU A 247 -14.31 10.66 17.70
CA GLU A 247 -14.08 9.25 18.05
C GLU A 247 -14.49 8.32 16.90
#